data_AF-A0AAW2UVN2-F1
#
_entry.id   AF-A0AAW2UVN2-F1
#
_cell.length_a   1.000
_cell.length_b   1.000
_cell.length_c   1.000
_cell.angle_alpha   90.00
_cell.angle_beta   90.00
_cell.angle_gamma   90.00
#
_symmetry.space_group_name_H-M   'P 1'
#
loop_
_entity.id
_entity.type
_entity.pdbx_description
1 polymer ?
#
loop_
_entity_poly.entity_id
_entity_poly.type
_entity_poly.pdbx_seq_one_letter_code
_entity_poly.pdbx_strand_id
1 'polypeptide(L)'
;MQNGKVISYASRQLRPHELNYPTHDLELAAIVHALKIWRHYLYGEKIQIFTDHKSLKYILTQKELNLRQRRWIELLKDYDCTIDFHPGKANVVADALSRKSSSTLANLGSHNQTLLLEMRSMNTALEVDQVAGLLAALQLQPNFVNQIKEAQTRDPFLLRMLKIMKQ
;
A
#
# COMPACT_ATOMS: atom_id res chain seq x y z
N MET A 1 -5.83 24.32 -1.58
CA MET A 1 -7.29 24.58 -1.59
C MET A 1 -7.49 26.05 -1.90
N GLN A 2 -8.55 26.42 -2.60
CA GLN A 2 -8.87 27.82 -2.87
C GLN A 2 -10.34 28.04 -2.49
N ASN A 3 -10.60 29.07 -1.68
CA ASN A 3 -11.94 29.38 -1.19
C ASN A 3 -12.64 28.19 -0.52
N GLY A 4 -11.90 27.43 0.30
CA GLY A 4 -12.43 26.25 1.00
C GLY A 4 -12.70 25.02 0.11
N LYS A 5 -12.40 25.08 -1.18
CA LYS A 5 -12.59 23.97 -2.12
C LYS A 5 -11.26 23.35 -2.53
N VAL A 6 -11.27 22.03 -2.70
CA VAL A 6 -10.13 21.31 -3.25
C VAL A 6 -10.11 21.52 -4.76
N ILE A 7 -8.94 21.90 -5.28
CA ILE A 7 -8.71 22.02 -6.72
C ILE A 7 -8.36 20.64 -7.30
N SER A 8 -7.54 19.88 -6.56
CA SER A 8 -6.91 18.66 -7.06
C SER A 8 -6.29 17.83 -5.94
N TYR A 9 -6.03 16.57 -6.26
CA TYR A 9 -5.31 15.62 -5.42
C TYR A 9 -4.13 15.03 -6.18
N ALA A 10 -3.06 14.69 -5.46
CA ALA A 10 -1.92 14.00 -6.00
C ALA A 10 -1.34 13.03 -4.97
N SER A 11 -0.96 11.85 -5.42
CA SER A 11 -0.31 10.82 -4.61
C SER A 11 0.65 10.03 -5.48
N ARG A 12 1.74 9.53 -4.89
CA ARG A 12 2.65 8.59 -5.57
C ARG A 12 3.09 7.49 -4.63
N GLN A 13 3.41 6.34 -5.22
CA GLN A 13 4.07 5.27 -4.49
C GLN A 13 5.53 5.64 -4.19
N LEU A 14 6.01 5.21 -3.02
CA LEU A 14 7.42 5.32 -2.64
C LEU A 14 8.28 4.45 -3.55
N ARG A 15 9.43 4.98 -3.94
CA ARG A 15 10.45 4.24 -4.68
C ARG A 15 11.16 3.26 -3.74
N PRO A 16 11.76 2.17 -4.24
CA PRO A 16 12.42 1.17 -3.39
C PRO A 16 13.47 1.74 -2.43
N HIS A 17 14.23 2.76 -2.86
CA HIS A 17 15.22 3.42 -2.00
C HIS A 17 14.61 4.38 -0.98
N GLU A 18 13.42 4.93 -1.25
CA GLU A 18 12.70 5.82 -0.33
C GLU A 18 12.08 5.03 0.82
N LEU A 19 11.81 3.73 0.65
CA LEU A 19 11.31 2.86 1.72
C LEU A 19 12.24 2.82 2.94
N ASN A 20 13.54 3.07 2.74
CA ASN A 20 14.53 3.10 3.80
C ASN A 20 14.63 4.47 4.50
N TYR A 21 13.81 5.44 4.11
CA TYR A 21 13.89 6.78 4.68
C TYR A 21 13.12 6.84 6.01
N PRO A 22 13.62 7.61 7.00
CA PRO A 22 12.85 7.85 8.20
C PRO A 22 11.56 8.60 7.87
N THR A 23 10.52 8.43 8.67
CA THR A 23 9.19 9.05 8.46
C THR A 23 9.27 10.54 8.18
N HIS A 24 10.09 11.28 8.95
CA HIS A 24 10.34 12.70 8.74
C HIS A 24 10.76 13.04 7.29
N ASP A 25 11.66 12.25 6.71
CA ASP A 25 12.14 12.47 5.34
C ASP A 25 11.08 12.05 4.31
N LEU A 26 10.23 11.08 4.62
CA LEU A 26 9.10 10.69 3.77
C LEU A 26 8.06 11.81 3.69
N GLU A 27 7.72 12.41 4.83
CA GLU A 27 6.81 13.55 4.90
C GLU A 27 7.36 14.75 4.11
N LEU A 28 8.66 15.05 4.27
CA LEU A 28 9.31 16.09 3.47
C LEU A 28 9.33 15.75 1.98
N ALA A 29 9.54 14.48 1.61
CA ALA A 29 9.50 14.02 0.23
C ALA A 29 8.10 14.20 -0.40
N ALA A 30 7.03 14.04 0.39
CA ALA A 30 5.66 14.28 -0.06
C ALA A 30 5.45 15.77 -0.39
N ILE A 31 5.92 16.68 0.46
CA ILE A 31 5.87 18.12 0.21
C ILE A 31 6.64 18.48 -1.06
N VAL A 32 7.89 18.03 -1.19
CA VAL A 32 8.74 18.29 -2.36
C VAL A 32 8.08 17.74 -3.64
N HIS A 33 7.44 16.58 -3.56
CA HIS A 33 6.74 16.00 -4.70
C HIS A 33 5.55 16.86 -5.13
N ALA A 34 4.74 17.33 -4.18
CA ALA A 34 3.63 18.24 -4.46
C ALA A 34 4.13 19.53 -5.11
N LEU A 35 5.15 20.19 -4.55
CA LEU A 35 5.71 21.42 -5.13
C LEU A 35 6.18 21.22 -6.58
N LYS A 36 6.76 20.06 -6.90
CA LYS A 36 7.18 19.73 -8.26
C LYS A 36 6.02 19.55 -9.23
N ILE A 37 4.95 18.85 -8.84
CA ILE A 37 3.77 18.66 -9.70
C ILE A 37 3.10 20.01 -9.98
N TRP A 38 2.91 20.79 -8.92
CA TRP A 38 2.10 22.00 -8.93
C TRP A 38 2.93 23.25 -9.22
N ARG A 39 4.20 23.11 -9.66
CA ARG A 39 5.14 24.22 -9.89
C ARG A 39 4.52 25.35 -10.72
N HIS A 40 3.82 25.01 -11.79
CA HIS A 40 3.20 25.99 -12.69
C HIS A 40 2.05 26.79 -12.07
N TYR A 41 1.41 26.28 -11.01
CA TYR A 41 0.38 26.98 -10.25
C TYR A 41 0.91 27.72 -9.02
N LEU A 42 2.02 27.24 -8.47
CA LEU A 42 2.55 27.68 -7.18
C LEU A 42 3.66 28.72 -7.30
N TYR A 43 4.28 28.84 -8.47
CA TYR A 43 5.39 29.77 -8.66
C TYR A 43 4.93 31.22 -8.65
N GLY A 44 5.56 32.05 -7.81
CA GLY A 44 5.24 33.48 -7.65
C GLY A 44 4.08 33.79 -6.70
N GLU A 45 3.42 32.77 -6.14
CA GLU A 45 2.30 32.92 -5.20
C GLU A 45 2.69 32.54 -3.77
N LYS A 46 1.94 33.05 -2.80
CA LYS A 46 2.11 32.71 -1.38
C LYS A 46 1.38 31.40 -1.05
N ILE A 47 2.13 30.43 -0.54
CA ILE A 47 1.63 29.07 -0.31
C ILE A 47 1.62 28.75 1.18
N GLN A 48 0.52 28.17 1.65
CA GLN A 48 0.43 27.59 2.98
C GLN A 48 0.39 26.07 2.86
N ILE A 49 1.37 25.41 3.46
CA ILE A 49 1.51 23.96 3.47
C ILE A 49 1.13 23.47 4.86
N PHE A 50 0.09 22.64 4.92
CA PHE A 50 -0.35 22.01 6.16
C PHE A 50 0.18 20.58 6.23
N THR A 51 0.83 20.24 7.34
CA THR A 51 1.35 18.89 7.61
C THR A 51 1.05 18.48 9.06
N ASP A 52 0.79 17.20 9.26
CA ASP A 52 0.66 16.60 10.59
C ASP A 52 2.01 16.20 11.23
N HIS A 53 3.12 16.50 10.56
CA HIS A 53 4.44 16.27 11.11
C HIS A 53 5.04 17.53 11.74
N LYS A 54 4.89 17.69 13.06
CA LYS A 54 5.25 18.91 13.79
C LYS A 54 6.71 19.39 13.59
N SER A 55 7.67 18.49 13.40
CA SER A 55 9.07 18.91 13.22
C SER A 55 9.33 19.61 11.88
N LEU A 56 8.51 19.36 10.84
CA LEU A 56 8.68 19.99 9.52
C LEU A 56 8.41 21.49 9.56
N LYS A 57 7.70 21.98 10.57
CA LYS A 57 7.54 23.41 10.81
C LYS A 57 8.89 24.15 10.90
N TYR A 58 9.90 23.48 11.45
CA TYR A 58 11.21 24.08 11.72
C TYR A 58 12.28 23.72 10.69
N ILE A 59 11.92 22.99 9.62
CA ILE A 59 12.87 22.45 8.65
C ILE A 59 13.69 23.54 7.94
N LEU A 60 13.10 24.72 7.72
CA LEU A 60 13.75 25.88 7.09
C LEU A 60 14.72 26.60 8.03
N THR A 61 14.50 26.51 9.34
CA THR A 61 15.31 27.18 10.38
C THR A 61 16.39 26.28 10.97
N GLN A 62 16.35 24.98 10.70
CA GLN A 62 17.23 23.99 11.29
C GLN A 62 18.67 24.12 10.73
N LYS A 63 19.66 24.21 11.63
CA LYS A 63 21.09 24.37 11.25
C LYS A 63 21.72 23.09 10.73
N GLU A 64 21.39 21.95 11.34
CA GLU A 64 21.96 20.65 11.00
C GLU A 64 21.00 19.86 10.13
N LEU A 65 21.36 19.73 8.85
CA LEU A 65 20.54 19.10 7.83
C LEU A 65 21.37 18.07 7.07
N ASN A 66 20.75 16.93 6.77
CA ASN A 66 21.35 15.91 5.91
C ASN A 66 21.50 16.46 4.47
N LEU A 67 22.48 15.96 3.70
CA LEU A 67 22.71 16.33 2.30
C LEU A 67 21.43 16.26 1.44
N ARG A 68 20.59 15.25 1.69
CA ARG A 68 19.27 15.11 1.03
C ARG A 68 18.32 16.26 1.39
N GLN A 69 18.20 16.55 2.67
CA GLN A 69 17.33 17.62 3.17
C GLN A 69 17.78 18.99 2.66
N ARG A 70 19.10 19.24 2.58
CA ARG A 70 19.65 20.47 1.99
C ARG A 70 19.18 20.69 0.56
N ARG A 71 19.30 19.67 -0.31
CA ARG A 71 18.83 19.74 -1.71
C ARG A 71 17.33 20.02 -1.81
N TRP A 72 16.55 19.48 -0.89
CA TRP A 72 15.11 19.72 -0.86
C TRP A 72 14.78 21.12 -0.33
N ILE A 73 15.49 21.61 0.67
CA ILE A 73 15.32 22.97 1.20
C ILE A 73 15.69 24.03 0.16
N GLU A 74 16.74 23.81 -0.63
CA GLU A 74 17.06 24.67 -1.78
C GLU A 74 15.85 24.81 -2.72
N LEU A 75 15.18 23.69 -3.04
CA LEU A 75 13.96 23.72 -3.84
C LEU A 75 12.82 24.44 -3.12
N LEU A 76 12.64 24.25 -1.80
CA LEU A 76 11.60 24.95 -1.05
C LEU A 76 11.83 26.46 -1.02
N LYS A 77 13.08 26.92 -0.99
CA LYS A 77 13.43 28.35 -0.99
C LYS A 77 13.04 29.07 -2.28
N ASP A 78 12.87 28.34 -3.39
CA ASP A 78 12.37 28.91 -4.64
C ASP A 78 10.88 29.30 -4.56
N TYR A 79 10.16 28.85 -3.53
CA TYR A 79 8.74 29.14 -3.31
C TYR A 79 8.53 29.99 -2.05
N ASP A 80 7.61 30.96 -2.12
CA ASP A 80 7.16 31.72 -0.94
C ASP A 80 6.15 30.88 -0.15
N CYS A 81 6.65 29.87 0.57
CA CYS A 81 5.84 28.91 1.30
C CYS A 81 6.01 28.99 2.82
N THR A 82 4.91 28.78 3.54
CA THR A 82 4.86 28.67 5.00
C THR A 82 4.38 27.27 5.37
N ILE A 83 5.10 26.62 6.29
CA ILE A 83 4.77 25.25 6.73
C ILE A 83 4.15 25.33 8.12
N ASP A 84 2.87 24.98 8.21
CA ASP A 84 2.10 24.96 9.45
C ASP A 84 1.70 23.56 9.86
N PHE A 85 1.74 23.33 11.17
CA PHE A 85 1.29 22.08 11.75
C PHE A 85 -0.24 22.05 11.81
N HIS A 86 -0.82 20.96 11.30
CA HIS A 86 -2.24 20.68 11.38
C HIS A 86 -2.45 19.29 11.99
N PRO A 87 -3.32 19.13 13.01
CA PRO A 87 -3.47 17.84 13.67
C PRO A 87 -3.96 16.76 12.70
N GLY A 88 -3.38 15.56 12.78
CA GLY A 88 -3.67 14.45 11.86
C GLY A 88 -5.16 14.09 11.73
N LYS A 89 -5.97 14.32 12.78
CA LYS A 89 -7.44 14.15 12.74
C LYS A 89 -8.14 15.01 11.68
N ALA A 90 -7.52 16.10 11.25
CA ALA A 90 -8.03 16.98 10.22
C ALA A 90 -7.26 16.82 8.88
N ASN A 91 -6.18 16.02 8.87
CA ASN A 91 -5.42 15.65 7.68
C ASN A 91 -5.97 14.37 6.99
N VAL A 92 -7.25 14.06 7.20
CA VAL A 92 -7.87 12.78 6.80
C VAL A 92 -7.74 12.52 5.30
N VAL A 93 -7.85 13.56 4.47
CA VAL A 93 -7.82 13.39 3.02
C VAL A 93 -6.42 13.02 2.52
N ALA A 94 -5.37 13.65 3.04
CA ALA A 94 -4.00 13.29 2.69
C ALA A 94 -3.63 11.90 3.23
N ASP A 95 -4.05 11.59 4.45
CA ASP A 95 -3.84 10.29 5.09
C ASP A 95 -4.54 9.14 4.34
N ALA A 96 -5.77 9.38 3.84
CA ALA A 96 -6.47 8.41 3.01
C ALA A 96 -5.75 8.14 1.67
N LEU A 97 -5.11 9.16 1.08
CA LEU A 97 -4.36 9.03 -0.17
C LEU A 97 -2.96 8.41 0.02
N SER A 98 -2.33 8.62 1.19
CA SER A 98 -1.01 8.08 1.49
C SER A 98 -1.06 6.61 1.90
N ARG A 99 -2.16 6.18 2.53
CA ARG A 99 -2.36 4.79 2.92
C ARG A 99 -2.65 3.94 1.68
N LYS A 100 -1.83 2.92 1.46
CA LYS A 100 -2.26 1.77 0.65
C LYS A 100 -3.52 1.23 1.31
N SER A 101 -4.63 1.23 0.59
CA SER A 101 -5.76 0.40 0.98
C SER A 101 -5.24 -1.03 1.04
N SER A 102 -5.03 -1.56 2.25
CA SER A 102 -4.89 -2.99 2.47
C SER A 102 -6.25 -3.67 2.27
N SER A 103 -6.99 -3.26 1.23
CA SER A 103 -8.03 -4.11 0.69
C SER A 103 -7.28 -5.30 0.10
N THR A 104 -7.25 -6.37 0.87
CA THR A 104 -6.71 -7.70 0.55
C THR A 104 -7.11 -8.16 -0.87
N LEU A 105 -8.20 -7.61 -1.42
CA LEU A 105 -8.68 -7.82 -2.78
C LEU A 105 -7.86 -7.15 -3.90
N ALA A 106 -7.21 -6.01 -3.68
CA ALA A 106 -6.41 -5.36 -4.74
C ALA A 106 -5.08 -6.09 -5.02
N ASN A 107 -4.52 -6.76 -4.00
CA ASN A 107 -3.35 -7.62 -4.15
C ASN A 107 -3.66 -8.93 -4.88
N LEU A 108 -4.90 -9.45 -4.79
CA LEU A 108 -5.34 -10.59 -5.60
C LEU A 108 -5.34 -10.24 -7.10
N GLY A 109 -5.70 -9.01 -7.46
CA GLY A 109 -5.83 -8.57 -8.85
C GLY A 109 -4.52 -8.38 -9.64
N SER A 110 -3.37 -8.20 -8.96
CA SER A 110 -2.12 -7.83 -9.65
C SER A 110 -1.11 -8.97 -9.81
N HIS A 111 -1.17 -10.05 -9.03
CA HIS A 111 -0.16 -11.12 -9.13
C HIS A 111 -0.69 -12.46 -9.63
N ASN A 112 -2.02 -12.70 -9.60
CA ASN A 112 -2.60 -13.99 -9.93
C ASN A 112 -3.87 -13.87 -10.79
N GLN A 113 -3.87 -13.03 -11.83
CA GLN A 113 -5.03 -12.89 -12.75
C GLN A 113 -5.44 -14.24 -13.36
N THR A 114 -4.47 -15.07 -13.75
CA THR A 114 -4.73 -16.41 -14.31
C THR A 114 -5.47 -17.30 -13.32
N LEU A 115 -5.03 -17.33 -12.06
CA LEU A 115 -5.68 -18.12 -11.01
C LEU A 115 -7.11 -17.63 -10.73
N LEU A 116 -7.33 -16.30 -10.73
CA LEU A 116 -8.67 -15.73 -10.55
C LEU A 116 -9.62 -16.10 -11.69
N LEU A 117 -9.13 -16.09 -12.93
CA LEU A 117 -9.90 -16.51 -14.10
C LEU A 117 -10.23 -18.01 -14.05
N GLU A 118 -9.27 -18.84 -13.64
CA GLU A 118 -9.48 -20.27 -13.46
C GLU A 118 -10.50 -20.55 -12.34
N MET A 119 -10.39 -19.91 -11.18
CA MET A 119 -11.35 -20.05 -10.08
C MET A 119 -12.77 -19.66 -10.49
N ARG A 120 -12.90 -18.62 -11.32
CA ARG A 120 -14.19 -18.21 -11.92
C ARG A 120 -14.72 -19.24 -12.91
N SER A 121 -13.85 -19.81 -13.75
CA SER A 121 -14.22 -20.87 -14.70
C SER A 121 -14.64 -22.18 -14.01
N MET A 122 -14.11 -22.43 -12.79
CA MET A 122 -14.46 -23.58 -11.95
C MET A 122 -15.73 -23.36 -11.11
N ASN A 123 -16.45 -22.25 -11.32
CA ASN A 123 -17.68 -21.91 -10.60
C ASN A 123 -17.54 -21.92 -9.07
N THR A 124 -16.33 -21.62 -8.57
CA THR A 124 -16.07 -21.58 -7.12
C THR A 124 -16.68 -20.31 -6.54
N ALA A 125 -17.63 -20.47 -5.61
CA ALA A 125 -18.24 -19.37 -4.85
C ALA A 125 -17.85 -19.50 -3.38
N LEU A 126 -17.44 -18.39 -2.77
CA LEU A 126 -17.25 -18.31 -1.32
C LEU A 126 -18.59 -17.94 -0.69
N GLU A 127 -19.28 -18.90 -0.08
CA GLU A 127 -20.40 -18.60 0.81
C GLU A 127 -19.84 -18.23 2.19
N VAL A 128 -20.04 -16.98 2.59
CA VAL A 128 -19.71 -16.52 3.94
C VAL A 128 -20.99 -16.66 4.76
N ASP A 129 -21.05 -17.70 5.58
CA ASP A 129 -22.11 -17.85 6.57
C ASP A 129 -21.98 -16.74 7.63
N GLN A 130 -23.10 -16.28 8.18
CA GLN A 130 -23.39 -14.92 8.69
C GLN A 130 -22.52 -14.34 9.83
N VAL A 131 -21.34 -14.89 10.11
CA VAL A 131 -20.39 -14.29 11.05
C VAL A 131 -19.53 -13.30 10.30
N ALA A 132 -19.63 -12.02 10.69
CA ALA A 132 -18.78 -10.92 10.23
C ALA A 132 -17.31 -11.11 10.66
N GLY A 133 -16.67 -12.17 10.17
CA GLY A 133 -15.26 -12.47 10.35
C GLY A 133 -14.45 -11.89 9.20
N LEU A 134 -13.38 -11.18 9.53
CA LEU A 134 -12.40 -10.71 8.54
C LEU A 134 -11.59 -11.94 8.07
N LEU A 135 -11.69 -12.31 6.79
CA LEU A 135 -10.87 -13.37 6.19
C LEU A 135 -9.40 -12.91 6.16
N ALA A 136 -8.63 -13.33 7.16
CA ALA A 136 -7.22 -12.96 7.30
C ALA A 136 -6.29 -13.69 6.31
N ALA A 137 -6.64 -14.92 5.92
CA ALA A 137 -5.91 -15.72 4.94
C ALA A 137 -6.80 -16.82 4.34
N LEU A 138 -6.71 -17.04 3.03
CA LEU A 138 -7.32 -18.18 2.33
C LEU A 138 -6.18 -19.03 1.74
N GLN A 139 -6.00 -20.25 2.24
CA GLN A 139 -5.01 -21.18 1.71
C GLN A 139 -5.70 -22.31 0.95
N LEU A 140 -5.53 -22.34 -0.37
CA LEU A 140 -6.01 -23.41 -1.23
C LEU A 140 -4.90 -24.44 -1.41
N GLN A 141 -5.18 -25.69 -1.05
CA GLN A 141 -4.28 -26.83 -1.28
C GLN A 141 -5.01 -27.83 -2.18
N PRO A 142 -4.41 -28.28 -3.30
CA PRO A 142 -5.01 -29.31 -4.12
C PRO A 142 -5.15 -30.61 -3.32
N ASN A 143 -6.38 -31.06 -3.10
CA ASN A 143 -6.70 -32.26 -2.32
C ASN A 143 -6.67 -33.55 -3.17
N PHE A 144 -6.41 -33.44 -4.48
CA PHE A 144 -6.46 -34.56 -5.42
C PHE A 144 -5.54 -35.73 -5.03
N VAL A 145 -4.31 -35.41 -4.58
CA VAL A 145 -3.37 -36.46 -4.12
C VAL A 145 -3.89 -37.17 -2.87
N ASN A 146 -4.57 -36.47 -1.97
CA ASN A 146 -5.18 -37.08 -0.78
C ASN A 146 -6.37 -37.95 -1.16
N GLN A 147 -7.20 -37.51 -2.10
CA GLN A 147 -8.31 -38.31 -2.63
C GLN A 147 -7.82 -39.58 -3.33
N ILE A 148 -6.74 -39.49 -4.13
CA ILE A 148 -6.11 -40.68 -4.73
C ILE A 148 -5.62 -41.63 -3.64
N LYS A 149 -4.91 -41.13 -2.63
CA LYS A 149 -4.41 -41.97 -1.53
C LYS A 149 -5.53 -42.68 -0.79
N GLU A 150 -6.62 -41.98 -0.48
CA GLU A 150 -7.80 -42.58 0.15
C GLU A 150 -8.46 -43.63 -0.75
N ALA A 151 -8.63 -43.34 -2.05
CA ALA A 151 -9.20 -44.29 -3.00
C ALA A 151 -8.31 -45.54 -3.15
N GLN A 152 -6.99 -45.39 -3.14
CA GLN A 152 -6.03 -46.49 -3.21
C GLN A 152 -6.15 -47.45 -2.02
N THR A 153 -6.56 -46.99 -0.83
CA THR A 153 -6.80 -47.89 0.32
C THR A 153 -7.99 -48.82 0.13
N ARG A 154 -8.91 -48.48 -0.78
CA ARG A 154 -10.13 -49.25 -1.07
C ARG A 154 -10.00 -50.08 -2.36
N ASP A 155 -8.91 -49.93 -3.10
CA ASP A 155 -8.69 -50.64 -4.35
C ASP A 155 -8.30 -52.11 -4.10
N PRO A 156 -9.13 -53.07 -4.56
CA PRO A 156 -8.87 -54.50 -4.39
C PRO A 156 -7.54 -54.96 -4.97
N PHE A 157 -7.08 -54.34 -6.07
CA PHE A 157 -5.83 -54.71 -6.74
C PHE A 157 -4.61 -54.29 -5.91
N LEU A 158 -4.61 -53.05 -5.41
CA LEU A 158 -3.50 -52.52 -4.59
C LEU A 158 -3.41 -53.20 -3.23
N LEU A 159 -4.55 -53.53 -2.62
CA LEU A 159 -4.59 -54.33 -1.39
C LEU A 159 -4.03 -55.74 -1.60
N ARG A 160 -4.24 -56.33 -2.78
CA ARG A 160 -3.68 -57.64 -3.14
C ARG A 160 -2.16 -57.57 -3.32
N MET A 161 -1.65 -56.53 -3.97
CA MET A 161 -0.20 -56.33 -4.10
C MET A 161 0.48 -56.04 -2.75
N LEU A 162 -0.13 -55.23 -1.88
CA LEU A 162 0.39 -54.97 -0.54
C LEU A 162 0.47 -56.23 0.33
N LYS A 163 -0.43 -57.20 0.14
CA LYS A 163 -0.35 -58.52 0.80
C LYS A 163 0.82 -59.37 0.27
N ILE A 164 1.10 -59.29 -1.03
CA ILE A 164 2.22 -60.01 -1.66
C ILE A 164 3.57 -59.42 -1.22
N MET A 165 3.66 -58.10 -1.05
CA MET A 165 4.88 -57.42 -0.60
C MET A 165 5.16 -57.54 0.92
N LYS A 166 4.22 -58.07 1.71
CA LYS A 166 4.36 -58.27 3.16
C LYS A 166 4.66 -59.73 3.56
N GLN A 167 4.83 -60.64 2.60
CA GLN A 167 5.40 -61.98 2.78
C GLN A 167 6.90 -61.94 2.50
#